data_AF-A0A7L4TJW1-F1
#
_entry.id   AF-A0A7L4TJW1-F1
#
_cell.length_a   1.000
_cell.length_b   1.000
_cell.length_c   1.000
_cell.angle_alpha   90.00
_cell.angle_beta   90.00
_cell.angle_gamma   90.00
#
_symmetry.space_group_name_H-M   'P 1'
#
loop_
_entity.id
_entity.type
_entity.pdbx_description
1 polymer ?
#
loop_
_entity_poly.entity_id
_entity_poly.type
_entity_poly.pdbx_seq_one_letter_code
_entity_poly.pdbx_strand_id
1 'polypeptide(L)'
;TIGKYMAFDLGGHWEGQAFRYYLAQNFSEDEALELFPSYPEDGALVIEELKAHKLDLTDRFLAAVIPDPFNGSNNWVLSGDKTETGMPILADDPHLGLATPAIWYETHLQSPDQNVTGVIFAGVPGIILG
;
A
#
# COMPACT_ATOMS: atom_id res chain seq x y z
N THR A 1 -12.77 4.68 -12.06
CA THR A 1 -12.62 3.22 -12.24
C THR A 1 -12.43 2.60 -10.86
N ILE A 2 -12.73 1.31 -10.69
CA ILE A 2 -12.65 0.61 -9.40
C ILE A 2 -11.27 0.74 -8.72
N GLY A 3 -10.18 0.67 -9.49
CA GLY A 3 -8.83 0.84 -8.96
C GLY A 3 -8.54 2.25 -8.40
N LYS A 4 -9.13 3.32 -8.96
CA LYS A 4 -8.96 4.68 -8.41
C LYS A 4 -9.71 4.85 -7.08
N TYR A 5 -10.89 4.22 -6.97
CA TYR A 5 -11.66 4.24 -5.74
C TYR A 5 -10.95 3.43 -4.64
N MET A 6 -10.41 2.26 -4.99
CA MET A 6 -9.62 1.45 -4.07
C MET A 6 -8.34 2.14 -3.60
N ALA A 7 -7.60 2.80 -4.50
CA ALA A 7 -6.42 3.58 -4.11
C ALA A 7 -6.77 4.74 -3.16
N PHE A 8 -7.94 5.34 -3.34
CA PHE A 8 -8.46 6.34 -2.41
C PHE A 8 -8.84 5.70 -1.06
N ASP A 9 -9.61 4.62 -1.06
CA ASP A 9 -10.07 3.91 0.14
C ASP A 9 -8.91 3.38 1.00
N LEU A 10 -7.84 2.89 0.38
CA LEU A 10 -6.63 2.43 1.06
C LEU A 10 -5.70 3.58 1.51
N GLY A 11 -6.04 4.82 1.18
CA GLY A 11 -5.22 6.00 1.45
C GLY A 11 -5.40 6.64 2.83
N GLY A 12 -6.10 6.00 3.77
CA GLY A 12 -6.50 6.57 5.07
C GLY A 12 -5.38 7.19 5.92
N HIS A 13 -4.12 6.83 5.65
CA HIS A 13 -2.94 7.35 6.35
C HIS A 13 -2.32 8.64 5.76
N TRP A 14 -2.94 9.27 4.76
CA TRP A 14 -2.34 10.42 4.08
C TRP A 14 -2.07 11.61 5.00
N GLU A 15 -2.88 11.83 6.05
CA GLU A 15 -2.69 12.92 7.02
C GLU A 15 -1.37 12.78 7.78
N GLY A 16 -1.03 11.55 8.18
CA GLY A 16 0.25 11.27 8.81
C GLY A 16 1.43 11.54 7.89
N GLN A 17 1.28 11.33 6.58
CA GLN A 17 2.33 11.65 5.59
C GLN A 17 2.43 13.16 5.39
N ALA A 18 1.30 13.87 5.31
CA ALA A 18 1.23 15.32 5.21
C ALA A 18 1.82 16.02 6.44
N PHE A 19 1.55 15.50 7.64
CA PHE A 19 2.10 15.99 8.89
C PHE A 19 3.62 15.80 8.95
N ARG A 20 4.13 14.61 8.60
CA ARG A 20 5.58 14.36 8.49
C ARG A 20 6.25 15.29 7.47
N TYR A 21 5.60 15.51 6.33
CA TYR A 21 6.05 16.46 5.33
C TYR A 21 6.09 17.90 5.88
N TYR A 22 5.04 18.34 6.58
CA TYR A 22 5.01 19.65 7.22
C TYR A 22 6.16 19.80 8.22
N LEU A 23 6.41 18.80 9.06
CA LEU A 23 7.52 18.81 10.02
C LEU A 23 8.87 18.94 9.30
N ALA A 24 9.12 18.13 8.27
CA ALA A 24 10.36 18.16 7.50
C ALA A 24 10.61 19.49 6.76
N GLN A 25 9.57 20.29 6.49
CA GLN A 25 9.71 21.58 5.82
C GLN A 25 9.85 22.77 6.78
N ASN A 26 9.44 22.62 8.04
CA ASN A 26 9.33 23.74 8.99
C ASN A 26 10.21 23.60 10.24
N PHE A 27 10.76 22.41 10.51
CA PHE A 27 11.60 22.13 11.66
C PHE A 27 12.92 21.48 11.23
N SER A 28 13.92 21.51 12.10
CA SER A 28 15.11 20.70 11.90
C SER A 28 14.78 19.21 12.01
N GLU A 29 15.64 18.37 11.44
CA GLU A 29 15.46 16.91 11.46
C GLU A 29 15.37 16.38 12.90
N ASP A 30 16.23 16.85 13.80
CA ASP A 30 16.21 16.45 15.22
C ASP A 30 14.89 16.83 15.89
N GLU A 31 14.41 18.07 15.72
CA GLU A 31 13.13 18.54 16.27
C GLU A 31 11.93 17.78 15.69
N ALA A 32 11.96 17.46 14.39
CA ALA A 32 10.91 16.70 13.74
C ALA A 32 10.87 15.23 14.24
N LEU A 33 12.04 14.63 14.48
CA LEU A 33 12.18 13.26 14.95
C LEU A 33 11.80 13.08 16.42
N GLU A 34 11.91 14.11 17.27
CA GLU A 34 11.43 14.06 18.66
C GLU A 34 9.94 13.72 18.79
N LEU A 35 9.14 14.01 17.76
CA LEU A 35 7.70 13.75 17.75
C LEU A 35 7.33 12.31 17.38
N PHE A 36 8.30 11.47 17.01
CA PHE A 36 8.07 10.09 16.58
C PHE A 36 8.88 9.08 17.41
N PRO A 37 8.37 7.84 17.55
CA PRO A 37 9.17 6.77 18.14
C PRO A 37 10.43 6.53 17.30
N SER A 38 11.55 6.29 17.97
CA SER A 38 12.82 5.98 17.32
C SER A 38 12.74 4.64 16.57
N TYR A 39 13.14 4.65 15.30
CA TYR A 39 13.27 3.45 14.48
C TYR A 39 14.66 2.84 14.71
N PRO A 40 14.82 1.50 14.69
CA PRO A 40 16.13 0.88 14.82
C PRO A 40 17.11 1.40 13.76
N GLU A 41 18.38 1.57 14.13
CA GLU A 41 19.43 2.08 13.23
C GLU A 41 19.60 1.21 11.96
N ASP A 42 19.14 -0.03 11.99
CA ASP A 42 19.22 -1.04 10.93
C ASP A 42 17.90 -1.29 10.16
N GLY A 43 16.90 -0.43 10.35
CA GLY A 43 15.60 -0.57 9.69
C GLY A 43 15.55 -0.03 8.25
N ALA A 44 14.77 -0.68 7.36
CA ALA A 44 14.66 -0.30 5.95
C ALA A 44 13.87 1.00 5.73
N LEU A 45 14.37 1.90 4.85
CA LEU A 45 13.70 3.17 4.48
C LEU A 45 13.24 3.15 3.01
N VAL A 46 12.02 3.63 2.75
CA VAL A 46 11.33 3.57 1.45
C VAL A 46 11.32 4.92 0.70
N ILE A 47 11.71 6.03 1.33
CA ILE A 47 11.28 7.38 0.90
C ILE A 47 12.47 8.36 0.73
N GLU A 48 13.30 8.18 -0.29
CA GLU A 48 14.27 9.22 -0.70
C GLU A 48 13.70 10.19 -1.76
N GLU A 49 12.75 9.75 -2.59
CA GLU A 49 12.37 10.46 -3.82
C GLU A 49 11.43 11.66 -3.61
N LEU A 50 10.81 11.80 -2.44
CA LEU A 50 9.87 12.89 -2.13
C LEU A 50 10.55 14.22 -1.74
N LYS A 51 11.87 14.24 -1.50
CA LYS A 51 12.60 15.47 -1.12
C LYS A 51 12.67 16.50 -2.25
N ALA A 52 12.46 16.10 -3.51
CA ALA A 52 12.71 16.95 -4.68
C ALA A 52 11.52 17.81 -5.15
N HIS A 53 10.30 17.63 -4.61
CA HIS A 53 9.10 18.27 -5.15
C HIS A 53 8.23 18.91 -4.05
N LYS A 54 8.01 20.22 -4.13
CA LYS A 54 7.05 20.94 -3.28
C LYS A 54 5.62 20.77 -3.81
N LEU A 55 4.74 20.20 -3.00
CA LEU A 55 3.29 20.13 -3.23
C LEU A 55 2.58 21.11 -2.28
N ASP A 56 1.68 21.94 -2.83
CA ASP A 56 0.70 22.72 -2.04
C ASP A 56 -0.61 21.91 -1.96
N LEU A 57 -0.98 21.53 -0.74
CA LEU A 57 -2.09 20.61 -0.46
C LEU A 57 -3.17 21.26 0.42
N THR A 58 -3.03 22.56 0.70
CA THR A 58 -3.80 23.27 1.73
C THR A 58 -5.32 23.22 1.45
N ASP A 59 -5.73 23.54 0.22
CA ASP A 59 -7.14 23.50 -0.19
C ASP A 59 -7.67 22.08 -0.38
N ARG A 60 -6.79 21.09 -0.56
CA ARG A 60 -7.17 19.69 -0.79
C ARG A 60 -7.56 18.96 0.48
N PHE A 61 -7.01 19.35 1.62
CA PHE A 61 -7.26 18.70 2.91
C PHE A 61 -8.52 19.20 3.62
N LEU A 62 -8.94 20.44 3.38
CA LEU A 62 -10.12 21.02 4.01
C LEU A 62 -11.46 20.37 3.60
N ALA A 63 -11.49 19.62 2.49
CA ALA A 63 -12.70 19.00 1.96
C ALA A 63 -12.54 17.49 1.68
N ALA A 64 -11.43 16.87 2.08
CA ALA A 64 -11.17 15.47 1.81
C ALA A 64 -12.05 14.56 2.68
N VAL A 65 -12.70 13.59 2.06
CA VAL A 65 -13.21 12.42 2.79
C VAL A 65 -11.99 11.64 3.26
N ILE A 66 -11.95 11.29 4.54
CA ILE A 66 -10.84 10.55 5.15
C ILE A 66 -11.26 9.07 5.21
N PRO A 67 -10.61 8.18 4.45
CA PRO A 67 -10.81 6.73 4.57
C PRO A 67 -10.36 6.22 5.95
N ASP A 68 -10.81 5.03 6.32
CA ASP A 68 -10.44 4.43 7.62
C ASP A 68 -8.90 4.40 7.77
N PRO A 69 -8.34 5.00 8.84
CA PRO A 69 -6.91 5.05 9.03
C PRO A 69 -6.30 3.68 9.27
N PHE A 70 -7.05 2.63 9.62
CA PHE A 70 -6.47 1.30 9.90
C PHE A 70 -6.50 0.34 8.71
N ASN A 71 -6.64 0.86 7.49
CA ASN A 71 -6.45 0.08 6.27
C ASN A 71 -4.98 -0.30 6.08
N GLY A 72 -4.74 -1.55 5.69
CA GLY A 72 -3.40 -2.13 5.57
C GLY A 72 -3.35 -3.30 4.60
N SER A 73 -2.15 -3.77 4.31
CA SER A 73 -1.90 -4.96 3.50
C SER A 73 -0.47 -5.40 3.76
N ASN A 74 -0.22 -6.71 3.66
CA ASN A 74 1.14 -7.23 3.57
C ASN A 74 1.36 -7.85 2.19
N ASN A 75 2.61 -7.82 1.73
CA ASN A 75 3.07 -8.62 0.60
C ASN A 75 4.55 -8.94 0.77
N TRP A 76 4.91 -10.22 0.70
CA TRP A 76 6.28 -10.70 0.82
C TRP A 76 6.72 -11.45 -0.43
N VAL A 77 7.94 -11.16 -0.86
CA VAL A 77 8.65 -11.94 -1.89
C VAL A 77 9.99 -12.40 -1.35
N LEU A 78 10.26 -13.70 -1.46
CA LEU A 78 11.55 -14.29 -1.12
C LEU A 78 12.20 -14.83 -2.39
N SER A 79 13.47 -14.45 -2.61
CA SER A 79 14.31 -15.09 -3.64
C SER A 79 14.50 -16.57 -3.35
N GLY A 80 14.62 -17.38 -4.40
CA GLY A 80 14.95 -18.81 -4.29
C GLY A 80 16.26 -19.07 -3.55
N ASP A 81 17.23 -18.16 -3.57
CA ASP A 81 18.48 -18.26 -2.81
C ASP A 81 18.27 -18.28 -1.29
N LYS A 82 17.08 -17.86 -0.83
CA LYS A 82 16.67 -17.82 0.58
C LYS A 82 15.65 -18.91 0.93
N THR A 83 15.39 -19.87 0.04
CA THR A 83 14.43 -20.97 0.26
C THR A 83 15.11 -22.32 0.12
N GLU A 84 14.65 -23.33 0.87
CA GLU A 84 15.22 -24.69 0.80
C GLU A 84 15.00 -25.33 -0.59
N THR A 85 13.92 -24.96 -1.27
CA THR A 85 13.57 -25.49 -2.59
C THR A 85 14.35 -24.86 -3.73
N GLY A 86 15.05 -23.74 -3.49
CA GLY A 86 15.67 -22.92 -4.53
C GLY A 86 14.67 -22.15 -5.41
N MET A 87 13.37 -22.22 -5.10
CA MET A 87 12.29 -21.55 -5.86
C MET A 87 11.82 -20.29 -5.10
N PRO A 88 11.41 -19.22 -5.81
CA PRO A 88 10.87 -18.03 -5.16
C PRO A 88 9.56 -18.33 -4.43
N ILE A 89 9.29 -17.57 -3.37
CA ILE A 89 8.01 -17.60 -2.65
C ILE A 89 7.39 -16.20 -2.76
N LEU A 90 6.11 -16.16 -3.13
CA LEU A 90 5.25 -14.98 -3.10
C LEU A 90 4.14 -15.24 -2.08
N ALA A 91 3.87 -14.26 -1.21
CA ALA A 91 2.80 -14.32 -0.24
C ALA A 91 2.09 -12.97 -0.18
N ASP A 92 0.89 -12.94 -0.75
CA ASP A 92 -0.01 -11.79 -0.72
C ASP A 92 -1.03 -11.92 0.42
N ASP A 93 -1.25 -10.84 1.17
CA ASP A 93 -2.16 -10.79 2.33
C ASP A 93 -2.89 -9.43 2.37
N PRO A 94 -3.90 -9.21 1.49
CA PRO A 94 -4.66 -7.97 1.43
C PRO A 94 -5.68 -7.87 2.57
N HIS A 95 -5.65 -6.78 3.35
CA HIS A 95 -6.64 -6.55 4.41
C HIS A 95 -7.71 -5.57 3.93
N LEU A 96 -8.90 -6.10 3.62
CA LEU A 96 -10.08 -5.31 3.30
C LEU A 96 -11.20 -5.61 4.29
N GLY A 97 -12.10 -4.65 4.47
CA GLY A 97 -13.30 -4.84 5.29
C GLY A 97 -14.11 -6.05 4.83
N LEU A 98 -14.60 -6.84 5.79
CA LEU A 98 -15.48 -7.97 5.49
C LEU A 98 -16.84 -7.44 4.98
N ALA A 99 -17.26 -7.94 3.83
CA ALA A 99 -18.51 -7.57 3.19
C ALA A 99 -19.24 -8.80 2.62
N THR A 100 -20.55 -8.66 2.41
CA THR A 100 -21.35 -9.66 1.71
C THR A 100 -22.05 -8.98 0.52
N PRO A 101 -21.66 -9.30 -0.72
CA PRO A 101 -20.64 -10.29 -1.10
C PRO A 101 -19.21 -9.82 -0.79
N ALA A 102 -18.28 -10.79 -0.72
CA ALA A 102 -16.87 -10.51 -0.52
C ALA A 102 -16.30 -9.70 -1.70
N ILE A 103 -15.30 -8.86 -1.43
CA ILE A 103 -14.63 -8.06 -2.47
C ILE A 103 -13.79 -8.95 -3.39
N TRP A 104 -13.04 -9.88 -2.81
CA TRP A 104 -12.18 -10.83 -3.53
C TRP A 104 -12.94 -12.10 -3.90
N TYR A 105 -12.84 -12.47 -5.17
CA TYR A 105 -13.33 -13.74 -5.69
C TYR A 105 -12.17 -14.58 -6.20
N GLU A 106 -11.89 -15.70 -5.54
CA GLU A 106 -10.91 -16.67 -6.02
C GLU A 106 -11.35 -17.23 -7.37
N THR A 107 -10.45 -17.16 -8.34
CA THR A 107 -10.73 -17.46 -9.75
C THR A 107 -9.51 -18.11 -10.39
N HIS A 108 -9.77 -19.09 -11.25
CA HIS A 108 -8.79 -19.70 -12.14
C HIS A 108 -9.21 -19.43 -13.59
N LEU A 109 -8.32 -18.80 -14.35
CA LEU A 109 -8.52 -18.50 -15.78
C LEU A 109 -7.57 -19.36 -16.61
N GLN A 110 -8.14 -20.10 -17.55
CA GLN A 110 -7.38 -20.95 -18.47
C GLN A 110 -7.77 -20.69 -19.92
N SER A 111 -6.77 -20.53 -20.77
CA SER A 111 -6.87 -20.47 -22.23
C SER A 111 -5.71 -21.27 -22.84
N PRO A 112 -5.61 -21.40 -24.17
CA PRO A 112 -4.43 -22.00 -24.80
C PRO A 112 -3.11 -21.27 -24.46
N ASP A 113 -3.19 -19.96 -24.21
CA ASP A 113 -2.01 -19.09 -24.02
C ASP A 113 -1.79 -18.68 -22.56
N GLN A 114 -2.74 -18.95 -21.66
CA GLN A 114 -2.73 -18.45 -20.28
C GLN A 114 -3.25 -19.51 -19.31
N ASN A 115 -2.64 -19.57 -18.13
CA ASN A 115 -3.08 -20.40 -17.02
C ASN A 115 -2.73 -19.68 -15.73
N VAL A 116 -3.69 -18.95 -15.16
CA VAL A 116 -3.45 -18.04 -14.03
C VAL A 116 -4.55 -18.20 -12.99
N THR A 117 -4.15 -18.28 -11.72
CA THR A 117 -5.04 -18.42 -10.57
C THR A 117 -4.78 -17.29 -9.61
N GLY A 118 -5.81 -16.82 -8.92
CA GLY A 118 -5.69 -15.78 -7.91
C GLY A 118 -7.05 -15.23 -7.55
N VAL A 119 -7.13 -13.94 -7.26
CA VAL A 119 -8.38 -13.25 -6.95
C VAL A 119 -8.69 -12.12 -7.92
N ILE A 120 -9.99 -11.90 -8.16
CA ILE A 120 -10.53 -10.81 -8.99
C ILE A 120 -11.52 -9.95 -8.19
N PHE A 121 -11.79 -8.75 -8.71
CA PHE A 121 -13.02 -8.04 -8.38
C PHE A 121 -14.16 -8.51 -9.29
N ALA A 122 -15.38 -8.51 -8.76
CA ALA A 122 -16.57 -8.70 -9.58
C ALA A 122 -16.59 -7.71 -10.76
N GLY A 123 -16.72 -8.23 -11.97
CA GLY A 123 -16.75 -7.45 -13.21
C GLY A 123 -15.38 -7.08 -13.80
N VAL A 124 -14.26 -7.49 -13.18
CA VAL A 124 -12.91 -7.34 -13.76
C VAL A 124 -12.51 -8.65 -14.46
N PRO A 125 -12.12 -8.63 -15.74
CA PRO A 125 -11.94 -9.85 -16.54
C PRO A 125 -10.57 -10.52 -16.38
N GLY A 126 -9.86 -10.29 -15.27
CA GLY A 126 -8.50 -10.79 -15.08
C GLY A 126 -8.08 -10.86 -13.62
N ILE A 127 -7.11 -11.75 -13.34
CA ILE A 127 -6.49 -11.90 -12.01
C ILE A 127 -5.74 -10.62 -11.65
N ILE A 128 -6.02 -10.09 -10.45
CA ILE A 128 -5.41 -8.86 -9.92
C ILE A 128 -4.24 -9.20 -9.00
N LEU A 129 -4.35 -10.31 -8.28
CA LEU A 129 -3.43 -10.80 -7.26
C LEU A 129 -3.42 -12.33 -7.33
N GLY A 130 -2.26 -12.95 -7.50
CA GLY A 130 -2.13 -14.41 -7.66
C GLY A 130 -0.84 -14.85 -8.36
#